data_AF-A0A945DYV0-F1
#
_entry.id   AF-A0A945DYV0-F1
#
_cell.length_a   1.000
_cell.length_b   1.000
_cell.length_c   1.000
_cell.angle_alpha   90.00
_cell.angle_beta   90.00
_cell.angle_gamma   90.00
#
_symmetry.space_group_name_H-M   'P 1'
#
loop_
_entity.id
_entity.type
_entity.pdbx_description
1 polymer ?
#
loop_
_entity_poly.entity_id
_entity_poly.type
_entity_poly.pdbx_seq_one_letter_code
_entity_poly.pdbx_strand_id
1 'polypeptide(L)'
;MLIQAEPLNNLVSTILKKGGSCIEEAQVVADHLVRSNLAGHDSHGVGMLPLYVRMLKEDFLRPNQKPKLVNADGSILMFDGQRGYG
;
A
#
# COMPACT_ATOMS: atom_id res chain seq x y z
N MET A 1 1.15 14.27 18.28
CA MET A 1 -0.30 13.99 18.39
C MET A 1 -0.47 12.49 18.56
N LEU A 2 -1.23 12.03 19.54
CA LEU A 2 -1.51 10.60 19.73
C LEU A 2 -2.82 10.25 18.99
N ILE A 3 -2.80 9.21 18.16
CA ILE A 3 -3.97 8.71 17.43
C ILE A 3 -4.08 7.21 17.68
N GLN A 4 -5.31 6.72 17.90
CA GLN A 4 -5.57 5.29 18.05
C GLN A 4 -5.45 4.56 16.71
N ALA A 5 -4.96 3.31 16.74
CA ALA A 5 -4.66 2.53 15.54
C ALA A 5 -5.89 2.27 14.66
N GLU A 6 -7.02 1.89 15.25
CA GLU A 6 -8.22 1.52 14.50
C GLU A 6 -8.84 2.73 13.76
N PRO A 7 -9.07 3.91 14.38
CA PRO A 7 -9.51 5.09 13.66
C PRO A 7 -8.53 5.52 12.55
N LEU A 8 -7.22 5.41 12.81
CA LEU A 8 -6.19 5.72 11.83
C LEU A 8 -6.26 4.78 10.62
N ASN A 9 -6.41 3.48 10.86
CA ASN A 9 -6.57 2.46 9.83
C ASN A 9 -7.81 2.73 8.96
N ASN A 10 -8.96 2.97 9.59
CA ASN A 10 -10.22 3.28 8.90
C ASN A 10 -10.08 4.51 7.99
N LEU A 11 -9.37 5.55 8.44
CA LEU A 11 -9.08 6.74 7.65
C LEU A 11 -8.19 6.39 6.45
N VAL A 12 -7.08 5.67 6.67
CA VAL A 12 -6.16 5.27 5.59
C VAL A 12 -6.86 4.41 4.55
N SER A 13 -7.57 3.37 4.97
CA SER A 13 -8.36 2.49 4.10
C SER A 13 -9.37 3.29 3.27
N THR A 14 -10.04 4.27 3.88
CA THR A 14 -10.99 5.15 3.17
C THR A 14 -10.31 5.99 2.09
N ILE A 15 -9.13 6.56 2.37
CA ILE A 15 -8.37 7.32 1.39
C ILE A 15 -7.96 6.43 0.21
N LEU A 16 -7.44 5.22 0.48
CA LEU A 16 -7.01 4.27 -0.55
C LEU A 16 -8.18 3.81 -1.44
N LYS A 17 -9.34 3.51 -0.84
CA LYS A 17 -10.58 3.21 -1.59
C LYS A 17 -10.98 4.36 -2.51
N LYS A 18 -10.88 5.61 -2.04
CA LYS A 18 -11.14 6.79 -2.87
C LYS A 18 -10.08 7.00 -3.95
N GLY A 19 -8.87 6.47 -3.76
CA GLY A 19 -7.81 6.39 -4.76
C GLY A 19 -8.01 5.27 -5.80
N GLY A 20 -9.03 4.41 -5.64
CA GLY A 20 -9.38 3.38 -6.62
C GLY A 20 -9.05 1.95 -6.20
N SER A 21 -8.44 1.73 -5.04
CA SER A 21 -8.23 0.37 -4.50
C SER A 21 -9.56 -0.30 -4.15
N CYS A 22 -9.63 -1.61 -4.36
CA CYS A 22 -10.70 -2.46 -3.84
C CYS A 22 -10.61 -2.53 -2.30
N ILE A 23 -11.65 -3.07 -1.67
CA ILE A 23 -11.76 -3.12 -0.20
C ILE A 23 -10.58 -3.89 0.40
N GLU A 24 -10.22 -5.00 -0.22
CA GLU A 24 -9.16 -5.90 0.25
C GLU A 24 -7.78 -5.24 0.15
N GLU A 25 -7.43 -4.65 -1.00
CA GLU A 25 -6.15 -3.96 -1.19
C GLU A 25 -6.02 -2.76 -0.24
N ALA A 26 -7.07 -1.95 -0.13
CA ALA A 26 -7.08 -0.79 0.75
C ALA A 26 -6.87 -1.19 2.22
N GLN A 27 -7.45 -2.32 2.66
CA GLN A 27 -7.26 -2.82 4.01
C GLN A 27 -5.83 -3.28 4.25
N VAL A 28 -5.26 -4.09 3.34
CA VAL A 28 -3.89 -4.60 3.46
C VAL A 28 -2.87 -3.47 3.54
N VAL A 29 -2.98 -2.47 2.65
CA VAL A 29 -2.06 -1.32 2.65
C VAL A 29 -2.26 -0.48 3.92
N ALA A 30 -3.50 -0.24 4.37
CA ALA A 30 -3.76 0.46 5.62
C ALA A 30 -3.16 -0.26 6.84
N ASP A 31 -3.32 -1.58 6.91
CA ASP A 31 -2.80 -2.41 7.99
C ASP A 31 -1.27 -2.31 8.06
N HIS A 32 -0.58 -2.41 6.92
CA HIS A 32 0.88 -2.28 6.87
C HIS A 32 1.36 -0.89 7.30
N LEU A 33 0.75 0.19 6.80
CA LEU A 33 1.14 1.56 7.16
C LEU A 33 0.93 1.83 8.67
N VAL A 34 -0.22 1.42 9.22
CA VAL A 34 -0.50 1.60 10.65
C VAL A 34 0.42 0.73 11.50
N ARG A 35 0.67 -0.51 11.08
CA ARG A 35 1.60 -1.42 11.77
C ARG A 35 3.03 -0.87 11.79
N SER A 36 3.48 -0.23 10.72
CA SER A 36 4.78 0.46 10.69
C SER A 36 4.86 1.56 11.76
N ASN A 37 3.80 2.37 11.93
CA ASN A 37 3.75 3.36 13.02
C ASN A 37 3.78 2.69 14.41
N LEU A 38 3.00 1.62 14.61
CA LEU A 38 2.99 0.88 15.89
C LEU A 38 4.34 0.23 16.22
N ALA A 39 5.11 -0.15 15.20
CA ALA A 39 6.45 -0.70 15.34
C ALA A 39 7.55 0.37 15.54
N GLY A 40 7.21 1.67 15.50
CA GLY A 40 8.17 2.78 15.61
C GLY A 40 8.90 3.10 14.30
N HIS A 41 8.45 2.59 13.16
CA HIS A 41 8.99 2.86 11.82
C HIS A 41 8.17 3.93 11.09
N ASP A 42 8.08 5.12 11.68
CA ASP A 42 7.20 6.19 11.19
C ASP A 42 7.49 6.64 9.75
N SER A 43 8.75 6.56 9.32
CA SER A 43 9.16 6.87 7.94
C SER A 43 8.50 5.98 6.88
N HIS A 44 8.01 4.80 7.27
CA HIS A 44 7.30 3.84 6.41
C HIS A 44 5.84 3.64 6.84
N GLY A 45 5.35 4.50 7.75
CA GLY A 45 3.98 4.46 8.23
C GLY A 45 3.03 5.32 7.41
N VAL A 46 1.93 5.74 8.04
CA VAL A 46 0.87 6.56 7.43
C VAL A 46 1.39 7.83 6.75
N GLY A 47 2.56 8.34 7.16
CA GLY A 47 3.25 9.46 6.51
C GLY A 47 3.57 9.25 5.02
N MET A 48 3.53 8.00 4.53
CA MET A 48 3.73 7.67 3.10
C MET A 48 2.50 7.96 2.21
N LEU A 49 1.30 8.13 2.78
CA LEU A 49 0.07 8.36 2.02
C LEU A 49 0.15 9.53 1.03
N PRO A 50 0.68 10.71 1.38
CA PRO A 50 0.84 11.81 0.42
C PRO A 50 1.67 11.43 -0.80
N LEU A 51 2.70 10.60 -0.63
CA LEU A 51 3.51 10.10 -1.74
C LEU A 51 2.71 9.15 -2.62
N TYR A 52 1.98 8.19 -2.04
CA TYR A 52 1.13 7.28 -2.83
C TYR A 52 0.05 8.04 -3.60
N VAL A 53 -0.59 9.04 -2.99
CA VAL A 53 -1.57 9.89 -3.68
C VAL A 53 -0.94 10.68 -4.83
N ARG A 54 0.31 11.14 -4.68
CA ARG A 54 1.05 11.78 -5.78
C ARG A 54 1.35 10.78 -6.89
N MET A 55 1.90 9.61 -6.57
CA MET A 55 2.22 8.56 -7.54
C MET A 55 0.99 8.08 -8.30
N LEU A 56 -0.17 8.00 -7.64
CA LEU A 56 -1.44 7.70 -8.28
C LEU A 56 -1.80 8.75 -9.34
N LYS A 57 -1.67 10.04 -9.01
CA LYS A 57 -1.96 11.14 -9.94
C LYS A 57 -0.99 11.20 -11.12
N GLU A 58 0.22 10.71 -10.94
CA GLU A 58 1.28 10.71 -11.95
C GLU A 58 1.37 9.38 -12.75
N ASP A 59 0.44 8.44 -12.55
CA ASP A 59 0.45 7.08 -13.16
C ASP A 59 1.71 6.24 -12.86
N PHE A 60 2.38 6.55 -11.75
CA PHE A 60 3.48 5.75 -11.21
C PHE A 60 3.01 4.65 -10.25
N LEU A 61 1.77 4.72 -9.78
CA LEU A 61 1.12 3.71 -8.95
C LEU A 61 -0.26 3.38 -9.55
N ARG A 62 -0.52 2.09 -9.76
CA ARG A 62 -1.78 1.57 -10.28
C ARG A 62 -2.42 0.66 -9.23
N PRO A 63 -3.59 1.03 -8.69
CA PRO A 63 -4.31 0.15 -7.77
C PRO A 63 -4.76 -1.15 -8.42
N ASN A 64 -5.03 -2.16 -7.59
CA ASN A 64 -5.59 -3.46 -7.93
C ASN A 64 -4.73 -4.29 -8.89
N GLN A 65 -3.42 -4.07 -8.88
CA GLN A 65 -2.51 -4.85 -9.72
C GLN A 65 -2.06 -6.11 -8.99
N LYS A 66 -1.94 -7.20 -9.75
CA LYS A 66 -1.32 -8.44 -9.27
C LYS A 66 0.05 -8.59 -9.93
N PRO A 67 1.08 -9.00 -9.17
CA PRO A 67 2.38 -9.28 -9.76
C PRO A 67 2.25 -10.39 -10.80
N LYS A 68 2.90 -10.20 -11.96
CA LYS A 68 2.90 -11.16 -13.07
C LYS A 68 4.20 -11.95 -13.06
N LEU A 69 4.11 -13.28 -13.07
CA LEU A 69 5.29 -14.13 -13.20
C LEU A 69 5.97 -13.88 -14.56
N VAL A 70 7.25 -13.57 -14.54
CA VAL A 70 8.10 -13.30 -15.72
C VAL A 70 9.03 -14.47 -16.00
N ASN A 71 9.58 -15.07 -14.95
CA ASN A 71 10.51 -16.19 -15.07
C ASN A 71 10.35 -17.13 -13.86
N ALA A 72 10.44 -18.43 -14.12
CA ALA A 72 10.58 -19.46 -13.11
C ALA A 72 11.73 -20.39 -13.52
N ASP A 73 12.75 -20.50 -12.68
CA ASP A 73 13.91 -21.37 -12.88
C ASP A 73 14.27 -22.07 -11.56
N GLY A 74 13.84 -23.33 -11.44
CA GLY A 74 14.02 -24.12 -10.23
C GLY A 74 13.48 -23.44 -8.98
N SER A 75 14.39 -23.04 -8.08
CA SER A 75 14.07 -22.35 -6.83
C SER A 75 13.95 -20.83 -6.95
N ILE A 76 14.07 -20.26 -8.16
CA ILE A 76 14.04 -18.81 -8.40
C ILE A 76 12.75 -18.46 -9.15
N LEU A 77 12.00 -17.47 -8.63
CA LEU A 77 10.84 -16.88 -9.27
C LEU A 77 11.04 -15.38 -9.42
N MET A 78 10.71 -14.85 -10.60
CA MET A 78 10.77 -13.42 -10.89
C MET A 78 9.38 -12.92 -11.27
N PHE A 79 8.95 -11.82 -10.63
CA PHE A 79 7.67 -11.18 -10.90
C PHE A 79 7.85 -9.73 -11.33
N ASP A 80 7.04 -9.30 -12.28
CA ASP A 80 6.82 -7.88 -12.58
C ASP A 80 5.66 -7.38 -11.72
N GLY A 81 5.92 -6.39 -10.86
CA GLY A 81 4.93 -5.82 -9.94
C GLY A 81 3.82 -5.01 -10.61
N GLN A 82 3.86 -4.77 -11.93
CA GLN A 82 2.83 -4.06 -12.69
C GLN A 82 2.51 -2.64 -12.16
N ARG A 83 3.47 -1.99 -11.47
CA ARG A 83 3.27 -0.72 -10.73
C ARG A 83 2.15 -0.78 -9.68
N GLY A 84 1.87 -1.96 -9.13
CA GLY A 84 1.01 -2.13 -7.97
C GLY A 84 1.64 -1.56 -6.69
N TYR A 85 0.87 -1.61 -5.60
CA TYR A 85 1.43 -1.43 -4.27
C TYR A 85 2.50 -2.49 -3.99
N GLY A 86 3.58 -2.08 -3.32
CA GLY A 86 4.68 -2.95 -2.90
C GLY A 86 4.68 -3.22 -1.41
#